data_AF-K5WL57-F1
#
_entry.id   AF-K5WL57-F1
#
_cell.length_a   1.000
_cell.length_b   1.000
_cell.length_c   1.000
_cell.angle_alpha   90.00
_cell.angle_beta   90.00
_cell.angle_gamma   90.00
#
_symmetry.space_group_name_H-M   'P 1'
#
loop_
_entity.id
_entity.type
_entity.pdbx_description
1 polymer ?
#
loop_
_entity_poly.entity_id
_entity_poly.type
_entity_poly.pdbx_seq_one_letter_code
_entity_poly.pdbx_strand_id
1 'polypeptide(L)'
;MTLGCFPVFGILSDIPAGSISRYVVQRNEAQATLGQAKWGAPWTTTLLSRLALQAMQKEFLKFEPNIINTCDELSSFANIWAFATLQAIEMNVALDEGMEVLTRKKFQLKLELLIVQIEPLRNGLRQYAAQI
;
A
#
# COMPACT_ATOMS: atom_id res chain seq x y z
N MET A 1 -39.14 -46.29 47.24
CA MET A 1 -38.52 -45.62 46.07
C MET A 1 -39.55 -45.60 44.96
N THR A 2 -40.21 -44.46 44.75
CA THR A 2 -41.28 -44.32 43.74
C THR A 2 -40.68 -43.84 42.42
N LEU A 3 -40.60 -44.76 41.45
CA LEU A 3 -40.31 -44.49 40.05
C LEU A 3 -41.44 -43.66 39.42
N GLY A 4 -41.25 -42.34 39.33
CA GLY A 4 -42.12 -41.45 38.58
C GLY A 4 -41.69 -41.38 37.11
N CYS A 5 -42.13 -42.34 36.30
CA CYS A 5 -42.01 -42.26 34.85
C CYS A 5 -43.20 -41.46 34.31
N PHE A 6 -43.00 -40.17 34.04
CA PHE A 6 -43.99 -39.33 33.37
C PHE A 6 -44.07 -39.71 31.87
N PRO A 7 -45.23 -40.07 31.31
CA PRO A 7 -45.35 -40.29 29.88
C PRO A 7 -45.51 -38.93 29.19
N VAL A 8 -44.43 -38.44 28.57
CA VAL A 8 -44.44 -37.28 27.64
C VAL A 8 -45.22 -37.57 26.34
N PHE A 9 -45.79 -38.78 26.20
CA PHE A 9 -46.57 -39.17 25.02
C PHE A 9 -48.06 -38.80 25.07
N GLY A 10 -48.56 -38.22 26.16
CA GLY A 10 -49.97 -37.82 26.29
C GLY A 10 -50.35 -36.48 25.63
N ILE A 11 -49.38 -35.64 25.24
CA ILE A 11 -49.65 -34.28 24.71
C ILE A 11 -49.60 -34.24 23.18
N LEU A 12 -49.15 -35.33 22.53
CA LEU A 12 -49.01 -35.41 21.07
C LEU A 12 -50.06 -36.31 20.40
N SER A 13 -50.91 -37.01 21.16
CA SER A 13 -51.92 -37.93 20.60
C SER A 13 -53.12 -37.24 19.96
N ASP A 14 -53.37 -35.97 20.29
CA ASP A 14 -54.50 -35.17 19.77
C ASP A 14 -54.10 -34.18 18.66
N ILE A 15 -52.84 -34.22 18.22
CA ILE A 15 -52.37 -33.37 17.13
C ILE A 15 -52.48 -34.19 15.83
N PRO A 16 -53.40 -33.84 14.90
CA PRO A 16 -53.51 -34.57 13.65
C PRO A 16 -52.14 -34.56 12.95
N ALA A 17 -51.61 -35.72 12.53
CA ALA A 17 -50.28 -35.83 11.94
C ALA A 17 -50.04 -34.83 10.77
N GLY A 18 -51.10 -34.44 10.06
CA GLY A 18 -51.06 -33.41 9.02
C GLY A 18 -50.75 -31.99 9.52
N SER A 19 -51.01 -31.67 10.79
CA SER A 19 -50.68 -30.36 11.38
C SER A 19 -49.20 -30.22 11.74
N ILE A 20 -48.54 -31.29 12.22
CA ILE A 20 -47.08 -31.32 12.45
C ILE A 20 -46.33 -31.11 11.14
N SER A 21 -46.78 -31.79 10.07
CA SER A 21 -46.20 -31.60 8.73
C SER A 21 -46.31 -30.15 8.26
N ARG A 22 -47.41 -29.46 8.54
CA ARG A 22 -47.61 -28.04 8.18
C ARG A 22 -46.64 -27.12 8.95
N TYR A 23 -46.43 -27.36 10.24
CA TYR A 23 -45.48 -26.60 11.04
C TYR A 23 -44.02 -26.82 10.61
N VAL A 24 -43.65 -28.04 10.22
CA VAL A 24 -42.31 -28.33 9.69
C VAL A 24 -42.06 -27.63 8.36
N VAL A 25 -43.06 -27.64 7.45
CA VAL A 25 -42.97 -26.92 6.17
C VAL A 25 -42.84 -25.41 6.39
N GLN A 26 -43.69 -24.81 7.23
CA GLN A 26 -43.61 -23.37 7.55
C GLN A 26 -42.27 -22.99 8.18
N ARG A 27 -41.71 -23.84 9.06
CA ARG A 27 -40.39 -23.60 9.64
C ARG A 27 -39.28 -23.64 8.60
N ASN A 28 -39.31 -24.62 7.70
CA ASN A 28 -38.30 -24.75 6.65
C ASN A 28 -38.38 -23.59 5.66
N GLU A 29 -39.58 -23.15 5.28
CA GLU A 29 -39.81 -21.98 4.44
C GLU A 29 -39.32 -20.69 5.11
N ALA A 30 -39.61 -20.49 6.40
CA ALA A 30 -39.12 -19.35 7.16
C ALA A 30 -37.58 -19.36 7.28
N GLN A 31 -36.96 -20.52 7.49
CA GLN A 31 -35.49 -20.66 7.52
C GLN A 31 -34.85 -20.39 6.16
N ALA A 32 -35.44 -20.87 5.07
CA ALA A 32 -34.98 -20.59 3.72
C ALA A 32 -35.09 -19.09 3.40
N THR A 33 -36.20 -18.46 3.79
CA THR A 33 -36.44 -17.03 3.60
C THR A 33 -35.47 -16.17 4.43
N LEU A 34 -35.18 -16.55 5.68
CA LEU A 34 -34.18 -15.88 6.51
C LEU A 34 -32.76 -16.04 5.95
N GLY A 35 -32.43 -17.21 5.41
CA GLY A 35 -31.17 -17.45 4.71
C GLY A 35 -31.02 -16.54 3.50
N GLN A 36 -32.04 -16.49 2.64
CA GLN A 36 -32.05 -15.63 1.46
C GLN A 36 -32.04 -14.14 1.83
N ALA A 37 -32.77 -13.72 2.86
CA ALA A 37 -32.76 -12.33 3.33
C ALA A 37 -31.40 -11.94 3.94
N LYS A 38 -30.72 -12.86 4.63
CA LYS A 38 -29.40 -12.61 5.22
C LYS A 38 -28.31 -12.45 4.17
N TRP A 39 -28.38 -13.21 3.07
CA TRP A 39 -27.37 -13.17 2.00
C TRP A 39 -27.72 -12.21 0.86
N GLY A 40 -29.00 -11.99 0.58
CA GLY A 40 -29.52 -11.08 -0.44
C GLY A 40 -29.74 -9.65 0.06
N ALA A 41 -29.42 -9.34 1.32
CA ALA A 41 -29.59 -8.00 1.83
C ALA A 41 -28.52 -7.02 1.29
N PRO A 42 -28.89 -5.77 0.96
CA PRO A 42 -27.97 -4.75 0.44
C PRO A 42 -26.73 -4.49 1.31
N TRP A 43 -26.79 -4.83 2.60
CA TRP A 43 -25.68 -4.64 3.54
C TRP A 43 -24.55 -5.65 3.33
N THR A 44 -24.78 -6.84 2.76
CA THR A 44 -23.72 -7.83 2.53
C THR A 44 -22.79 -7.37 1.41
N THR A 45 -23.34 -6.90 0.29
CA THR A 45 -22.57 -6.31 -0.81
C THR A 45 -21.89 -5.02 -0.37
N THR A 46 -22.57 -4.16 0.39
CA THR A 46 -21.98 -2.94 0.95
C THR A 46 -20.82 -3.24 1.90
N LEU A 47 -20.95 -4.27 2.75
CA LEU A 47 -19.90 -4.70 3.68
C LEU A 47 -18.70 -5.28 2.93
N LEU A 48 -18.94 -6.14 1.95
CA LEU A 48 -17.89 -6.70 1.10
C LEU A 48 -17.14 -5.61 0.34
N SER A 49 -17.85 -4.65 -0.25
CA SER A 49 -17.25 -3.48 -0.91
C SER A 49 -16.42 -2.63 0.05
N ARG A 50 -16.89 -2.41 1.29
CA ARG A 50 -16.11 -1.68 2.31
C ARG A 50 -14.85 -2.42 2.73
N LEU A 51 -14.92 -3.74 2.91
CA LEU A 51 -13.76 -4.57 3.23
C LEU A 51 -12.75 -4.56 2.09
N ALA A 52 -13.21 -4.66 0.84
CA ALA A 52 -12.36 -4.56 -0.35
C ALA A 52 -11.69 -3.17 -0.45
N LEU A 53 -12.45 -2.10 -0.21
CA LEU A 53 -11.91 -0.73 -0.22
C LEU A 53 -10.84 -0.53 0.87
N GLN A 54 -11.09 -1.04 2.09
CA GLN A 54 -10.12 -0.98 3.17
C GLN A 54 -8.86 -1.79 2.87
N ALA A 55 -9.00 -2.96 2.24
CA ALA A 55 -7.87 -3.76 1.79
C ALA A 55 -7.02 -3.01 0.74
N MET A 56 -7.68 -2.43 -0.28
CA MET A 56 -7.01 -1.61 -1.29
C MET A 56 -6.33 -0.37 -0.68
N GLN A 57 -6.98 0.32 0.24
CA GLN A 57 -6.40 1.46 0.93
C GLN A 57 -5.18 1.06 1.74
N LYS A 58 -5.24 -0.08 2.46
CA LYS A 58 -4.10 -0.61 3.21
C LYS A 58 -2.94 -0.99 2.30
N GLU A 59 -3.19 -1.53 1.11
CA GLU A 59 -2.14 -1.80 0.13
C GLU A 59 -1.57 -0.51 -0.46
N PHE A 60 -2.43 0.46 -0.78
CA PHE A 60 -2.00 1.76 -1.29
C PHE A 60 -1.08 2.49 -0.30
N LEU A 61 -1.44 2.51 0.99
CA LEU A 61 -0.64 3.15 2.04
C LEU A 61 0.75 2.53 2.22
N LYS A 62 1.00 1.29 1.76
CA LYS A 62 2.35 0.71 1.75
C LYS A 62 3.27 1.42 0.77
N PHE A 63 2.71 2.02 -0.29
CA PHE A 63 3.49 2.75 -1.28
C PHE A 63 3.80 4.18 -0.86
N GLU A 64 3.03 4.77 0.04
CA GLU A 64 3.21 6.17 0.48
C GLU A 64 4.65 6.45 0.99
N PRO A 65 5.25 5.65 1.88
CA PRO A 65 6.65 5.85 2.29
C PRO A 65 7.63 5.75 1.13
N ASN A 66 7.40 4.83 0.18
CA ASN A 66 8.26 4.66 -0.98
C ASN A 66 8.15 5.85 -1.94
N ILE A 67 6.94 6.40 -2.12
CA ILE A 67 6.73 7.58 -2.96
C ILE A 67 7.45 8.78 -2.35
N ILE A 68 7.28 9.03 -1.04
CA ILE A 68 7.96 10.12 -0.34
C ILE A 68 9.49 9.96 -0.47
N ASN A 69 10.02 8.79 -0.13
CA ASN A 69 11.46 8.53 -0.23
C ASN A 69 11.97 8.71 -1.67
N THR A 70 11.23 8.21 -2.67
CA THR A 70 11.60 8.37 -4.08
C THR A 70 11.62 9.85 -4.48
N CYS A 71 10.63 10.63 -4.05
CA CYS A 71 10.59 12.06 -4.31
C CYS A 71 11.75 12.79 -3.63
N ASP A 72 12.09 12.45 -2.39
CA ASP A 72 13.20 13.03 -1.65
C ASP A 72 14.56 12.68 -2.27
N GLU A 73 14.74 11.42 -2.71
CA GLU A 73 15.92 10.96 -3.44
C GLU A 73 16.08 11.67 -4.78
N LEU A 74 15.00 11.78 -5.57
CA LEU A 74 15.00 12.51 -6.85
C LEU A 74 15.27 14.00 -6.65
N SER A 75 14.70 14.61 -5.60
CA SER A 75 14.97 16.01 -5.26
C SER A 75 16.43 16.23 -4.87
N SER A 76 16.99 15.32 -4.07
CA SER A 76 18.41 15.33 -3.69
C SER A 76 19.31 15.20 -4.92
N PHE A 77 18.99 14.27 -5.82
CA PHE A 77 19.69 14.11 -7.09
C PHE A 77 19.64 15.38 -7.95
N ALA A 78 18.46 15.97 -8.11
CA ALA A 78 18.28 17.19 -8.88
C ALA A 78 19.10 18.36 -8.31
N ASN A 79 19.16 18.49 -6.98
CA ASN A 79 19.96 19.51 -6.31
C ASN A 79 21.47 19.31 -6.56
N ILE A 80 21.97 18.08 -6.43
CA ILE A 80 23.38 17.76 -6.73
C ILE A 80 23.71 18.04 -8.19
N TRP A 81 22.81 17.66 -9.12
CA TRP A 81 22.99 17.90 -10.55
C TRP A 81 23.01 19.39 -10.89
N ALA A 82 22.07 20.17 -10.34
CA ALA A 82 22.02 21.61 -10.54
C ALA A 82 23.28 22.29 -10.00
N PHE A 83 23.73 21.91 -8.80
CA PHE A 83 24.97 22.38 -8.23
C PHE A 83 26.17 22.07 -9.14
N ALA A 84 26.36 20.81 -9.54
CA ALA A 84 27.47 20.42 -10.41
C ALA A 84 27.47 21.20 -11.74
N THR A 85 26.29 21.45 -12.31
CA THR A 85 26.11 22.23 -13.53
C THR A 85 26.56 23.69 -13.34
N LEU A 86 26.10 24.34 -12.27
CA LEU A 86 26.49 25.73 -11.96
C LEU A 86 28.00 25.84 -11.74
N GLN A 87 28.57 24.91 -10.97
CA GLN A 87 30.00 24.91 -10.70
C GLN A 87 30.84 24.67 -11.97
N ALA A 88 30.38 23.82 -12.89
CA ALA A 88 31.03 23.62 -14.18
C ALA A 88 31.00 24.88 -15.05
N ILE A 89 29.88 25.60 -15.07
CA ILE A 89 29.77 26.90 -15.76
C ILE A 89 30.77 27.90 -15.17
N GLU A 90 30.84 28.01 -13.84
CA GLU A 90 31.81 28.91 -13.19
C GLU A 90 33.26 28.54 -13.48
N MET A 91 33.58 27.25 -13.57
CA MET A 91 34.92 26.79 -13.97
C MET A 91 35.24 27.20 -15.39
N ASN A 92 34.31 27.03 -16.33
CA ASN A 92 34.51 27.43 -17.72
C ASN A 92 34.75 28.94 -17.85
N VAL A 93 33.97 29.77 -17.14
CA VAL A 93 34.19 31.23 -17.11
C VAL A 93 35.56 31.58 -16.53
N ALA A 94 36.00 30.89 -15.47
CA ALA A 94 37.34 31.11 -14.91
C ALA A 94 38.44 30.68 -15.90
N LEU A 95 38.20 29.67 -16.73
CA LEU A 95 39.13 29.21 -17.76
C LEU A 95 39.23 30.17 -18.95
N ASP A 96 38.27 31.10 -19.14
CA ASP A 96 38.36 32.16 -20.16
C ASP A 96 39.53 33.13 -19.89
N GLU A 97 40.02 33.20 -18.64
CA GLU A 97 41.24 33.92 -18.28
C GLU A 97 42.53 33.26 -18.81
N GLY A 98 42.41 32.07 -19.40
CA GLY A 98 43.50 31.30 -19.97
C GLY A 98 44.29 30.47 -18.95
N MET A 99 45.43 29.93 -19.40
CA MET A 99 46.21 28.94 -18.64
C MET A 99 46.78 29.46 -17.31
N GLU A 100 46.86 30.78 -17.13
CA GLU A 100 47.33 31.39 -15.88
C GLU A 100 46.46 30.97 -14.69
N VAL A 101 45.13 30.83 -14.89
CA VAL A 101 44.18 30.49 -13.82
C VAL A 101 44.50 29.14 -13.17
N LEU A 102 45.04 28.20 -13.95
CA LEU A 102 45.40 26.85 -13.48
C LEU A 102 46.54 26.86 -12.45
N THR A 103 47.35 27.92 -12.43
CA THR A 103 48.47 28.07 -11.48
C THR A 103 48.01 28.69 -10.15
N ARG A 104 46.80 29.25 -10.10
CA ARG A 104 46.28 29.92 -8.90
C ARG A 104 45.81 28.87 -7.90
N LYS A 105 46.39 28.88 -6.69
CA LYS A 105 46.01 27.98 -5.58
C LYS A 105 44.51 27.98 -5.29
N LYS A 106 43.85 29.14 -5.37
CA LYS A 106 42.40 29.27 -5.18
C LYS A 106 41.62 28.44 -6.20
N PHE A 107 42.03 28.46 -7.46
CA PHE A 107 41.38 27.70 -8.52
C PHE A 107 41.61 26.19 -8.33
N GLN A 108 42.85 25.79 -8.03
CA GLN A 108 43.20 24.39 -7.75
C GLN A 108 42.39 23.80 -6.58
N LEU A 109 42.34 24.51 -5.44
CA LEU A 109 41.54 24.08 -4.29
C LEU A 109 40.06 23.98 -4.61
N LYS A 110 39.52 24.94 -5.39
CA LYS A 110 38.11 24.89 -5.82
C LYS A 110 37.87 23.69 -6.72
N LEU A 111 38.76 23.40 -7.66
CA LEU A 111 38.65 22.25 -8.56
C LEU A 111 38.72 20.92 -7.79
N GLU A 112 39.65 20.77 -6.84
CA GLU A 112 39.75 19.58 -5.99
C GLU A 112 38.47 19.34 -5.19
N LEU A 113 37.94 20.39 -4.56
CA LEU A 113 36.69 20.30 -3.81
C LEU A 113 35.52 19.85 -4.70
N LEU A 114 35.42 20.41 -5.90
CA LEU A 114 34.37 20.05 -6.86
C LEU A 114 34.49 18.59 -7.31
N ILE A 115 35.71 18.10 -7.57
CA ILE A 115 35.94 16.70 -7.92
C ILE A 115 35.41 15.77 -6.81
N VAL A 116 35.73 16.06 -5.55
CA VAL A 116 35.25 15.27 -4.40
C VAL A 116 33.73 15.33 -4.28
N GLN A 117 33.12 16.49 -4.48
CA GLN A 117 31.67 16.66 -4.39
C GLN A 117 30.90 15.92 -5.50
N ILE A 118 31.48 15.80 -6.70
CA ILE A 118 30.84 15.15 -7.85
C ILE A 118 31.12 13.63 -7.88
N GLU A 119 32.12 13.15 -7.14
CA GLU A 119 32.50 11.74 -7.12
C GLU A 119 31.36 10.77 -6.75
N PRO A 120 30.50 11.03 -5.74
CA PRO A 120 29.34 10.19 -5.45
C PRO A 120 28.38 10.08 -6.63
N LEU A 121 28.10 11.20 -7.31
CA LEU A 121 27.25 11.23 -8.51
C LEU A 121 27.85 10.38 -9.63
N ARG A 122 29.14 10.55 -9.91
CA ARG A 122 29.87 9.76 -10.91
C ARG A 122 29.80 8.27 -10.62
N ASN A 123 30.01 7.88 -9.37
CA ASN A 123 30.00 6.48 -8.96
C ASN A 123 28.59 5.87 -9.02
N GLY A 124 27.57 6.61 -8.57
CA GLY A 124 26.17 6.20 -8.68
C GLY A 124 25.74 5.99 -10.15
N LEU A 125 26.08 6.93 -11.03
CA LEU A 125 25.78 6.81 -12.47
C LEU A 125 26.49 5.62 -13.13
N ARG A 126 27.74 5.32 -12.74
CA ARG A 126 28.46 4.13 -13.23
C ARG A 126 27.79 2.84 -12.78
N GLN A 127 27.36 2.75 -11.52
CA GLN A 127 26.65 1.58 -11.02
C GLN A 127 25.31 1.39 -11.72
N TYR A 128 24.56 2.47 -11.91
CA TYR A 128 23.29 2.44 -12.64
C TYR A 128 23.49 1.98 -14.09
N ALA A 129 24.47 2.55 -14.81
CA ALA A 129 24.77 2.17 -16.18
C ALA A 129 25.20 0.70 -16.34
N ALA A 130 25.76 0.08 -15.29
CA ALA A 130 26.14 -1.33 -15.29
C ALA A 130 24.97 -2.29 -14.98
N GLN A 131 23.83 -1.77 -14.54
CA GLN A 131 22.60 -2.55 -14.26
C GLN A 131 21.65 -2.60 -15.47
N ILE A 132 21.92 -1.80 -16.51
CA ILE A 132 21.23 -1.82 -17.81
C ILE A 132 21.99 -2.78 -18.74
#